data_AF-A0A7W0WSV5-F1
#
_entry.id   AF-A0A7W0WSV5-F1
#
_cell.length_a   1.000
_cell.length_b   1.000
_cell.length_c   1.000
_cell.angle_alpha   90.00
_cell.angle_beta   90.00
_cell.angle_gamma   90.00
#
_symmetry.space_group_name_H-M   'P 1'
#
loop_
_entity.id
_entity.type
_entity.pdbx_description
1 polymer ?
#
loop_
_entity_poly.entity_id
_entity_poly.type
_entity_poly.pdbx_seq_one_letter_code
_entity_poly.pdbx_strand_id
1 'polypeptide(L)' 'MAGGPHAQEIWCFECYGEGKITKATRIHEGAEDDQYRCELGHEFGVDYRKGPATEPQWPPPAELAASVNEN' A
#
# COMPACT_ATOMS: atom_id res chain seq x y z
N MET A 1 -16.09 -0.81 6.24
CA MET A 1 -14.81 -0.55 6.93
C MET A 1 -13.77 -0.51 5.82
N ALA A 2 -13.08 0.62 5.63
CA ALA A 2 -12.21 0.80 4.48
C ALA A 2 -11.04 -0.20 4.50
N GLY A 3 -10.60 -0.57 3.29
CA GLY A 3 -9.52 -1.53 3.04
C GLY A 3 -9.83 -3.01 3.33
N GLY A 4 -10.48 -3.31 4.45
CA GLY A 4 -10.66 -4.67 4.94
C GLY A 4 -9.36 -5.30 5.47
N PRO A 5 -9.40 -6.56 5.94
CA PRO A 5 -8.26 -7.21 6.62
C PRO A 5 -7.03 -7.39 5.70
N HIS A 6 -7.24 -7.41 4.39
CA HIS A 6 -6.18 -7.57 3.41
C HIS A 6 -5.43 -6.28 3.05
N ALA A 7 -5.94 -5.14 3.53
CA ALA A 7 -5.34 -3.82 3.30
C ALA A 7 -4.58 -3.30 4.53
N GLN A 8 -4.26 -4.14 5.51
CA GLN A 8 -3.52 -3.68 6.69
C GLN A 8 -2.08 -3.28 6.36
N GLU A 9 -1.49 -3.94 5.37
CA GLU A 9 -0.14 -3.71 4.86
C GLU A 9 -0.19 -3.67 3.33
N ILE A 10 0.38 -2.62 2.74
CA ILE A 10 0.44 -2.38 1.29
C ILE A 10 1.85 -1.95 0.88
N TRP A 11 2.15 -1.81 -0.41
CA TRP A 11 3.39 -1.16 -0.85
C TRP A 11 3.22 0.37 -0.90
N CYS A 12 4.31 1.10 -0.64
CA CYS A 12 4.31 2.55 -0.74
C CYS A 12 4.38 3.06 -2.19
N PHE A 13 3.41 3.86 -2.63
CA PHE A 13 3.40 4.43 -3.98
C PHE A 13 4.49 5.49 -4.19
N GLU A 14 4.81 6.27 -3.14
CA GLU A 14 5.87 7.29 -3.22
C GLU A 14 7.23 6.63 -3.38
N CYS A 15 7.54 5.64 -2.54
CA CYS A 15 8.79 4.88 -2.66
C CYS A 15 8.89 4.19 -4.02
N TYR A 16 7.76 3.68 -4.55
CA TYR A 16 7.73 3.05 -5.87
C TYR A 16 8.12 4.04 -6.98
N GLY A 17 7.65 5.28 -6.91
CA GLY A 17 8.08 6.37 -7.80
C GLY A 17 9.58 6.69 -7.70
N GLU A 18 10.20 6.43 -6.55
CA GLU A 18 11.65 6.55 -6.33
C GLU A 18 12.45 5.28 -6.72
N GLY A 19 11.81 4.28 -7.32
CA GLY A 19 12.45 3.02 -7.69
C GLY A 19 12.72 2.09 -6.49
N LYS A 20 11.91 2.19 -5.43
CA LYS A 20 12.01 1.33 -4.24
C LYS A 20 10.67 0.75 -3.87
N ILE A 21 10.65 -0.48 -3.37
CA ILE A 21 9.46 -1.06 -2.77
C ILE A 21 9.69 -1.19 -1.28
N THR A 22 8.83 -0.52 -0.51
CA THR A 22 8.85 -0.57 0.95
C THR A 22 7.45 -0.85 1.45
N LYS A 23 7.37 -1.44 2.65
CA LYS A 23 6.10 -1.74 3.26
C LYS A 23 5.47 -0.47 3.81
N ALA A 24 4.17 -0.32 3.62
CA ALA A 24 3.35 0.70 4.24
C ALA A 24 2.28 0.05 5.11
N THR A 25 2.20 0.49 6.36
CA THR A 25 1.23 -0.02 7.32
C THR A 25 0.14 1.01 7.53
N ARG A 26 -1.11 0.54 7.61
CA ARG A 26 -2.26 1.38 7.87
C ARG A 26 -2.15 2.01 9.26
N ILE A 27 -2.19 3.34 9.31
CA ILE A 27 -2.17 4.15 10.54
C ILE A 27 -3.57 4.63 10.95
N HIS A 28 -4.50 4.74 9.99
CA HIS A 28 -5.89 5.07 10.25
C HIS A 28 -6.80 4.33 9.28
N GLU A 29 -7.84 3.67 9.79
CA GLU A 29 -8.90 3.06 8.98
C GLU A 29 -10.09 4.02 8.97
N GLY A 30 -10.44 4.53 7.79
CA GLY A 30 -11.58 5.41 7.61
C GLY A 30 -12.85 4.67 7.17
N ALA A 31 -13.89 5.44 6.85
CA ALA A 31 -15.12 4.88 6.33
C ALA A 31 -14.99 4.47 4.85
N GLU A 32 -14.27 5.27 4.07
CA GLU A 32 -14.11 5.16 2.61
C GLU A 32 -12.64 5.09 2.18
N ASP A 33 -11.76 5.77 2.93
CA ASP A 33 -10.33 5.82 2.71
C ASP A 33 -9.54 5.34 3.92
N ASP A 34 -8.38 4.75 3.68
CA ASP A 34 -7.42 4.36 4.71
C ASP A 34 -6.15 5.21 4.57
N GLN A 35 -5.55 5.58 5.70
CA GLN A 35 -4.26 6.29 5.73
C GLN A 35 -3.14 5.34 6.09
N TYR A 36 -2.03 5.46 5.39
CA TYR A 36 -0.86 4.59 5.51
C TYR A 36 0.40 5.39 5.79
N ARG A 37 1.35 4.75 6.46
CA ARG A 37 2.72 5.24 6.61
C ARG A 37 3.72 4.16 6.21
N CYS A 38 4.67 4.48 5.34
CA CYS A 38 5.74 3.55 4.98
C CYS A 38 6.92 3.57 5.95
N GLU A 39 7.82 2.59 5.81
CA GLU A 39 9.05 2.48 6.60
C GLU A 39 10.00 3.69 6.44
N LEU A 40 9.87 4.44 5.33
CA LEU A 40 10.62 5.68 5.09
C LEU A 40 9.89 6.95 5.58
N GLY A 41 8.68 6.81 6.13
CA GLY A 41 7.91 7.92 6.69
C GLY A 41 6.97 8.64 5.73
N HIS A 42 6.80 8.19 4.49
CA HIS A 42 5.79 8.74 3.58
C HIS A 42 4.38 8.41 4.07
N GLU A 43 3.50 9.41 4.05
CA GLU A 43 2.09 9.28 4.42
C GLU A 43 1.20 9.50 3.20
N PHE A 44 0.23 8.60 3.00
CA PHE A 44 -0.67 8.66 1.85
C PHE A 44 -1.99 7.95 2.14
N GLY A 45 -3.04 8.37 1.43
CA GLY A 45 -4.39 7.79 1.52
C GLY A 45 -4.68 6.82 0.38
N VAL A 46 -5.42 5.74 0.66
CA VAL A 46 -5.95 4.80 -0.33
C VAL A 46 -7.46 4.83 -0.31
N ASP A 47 -8.05 5.02 -1.48
CA ASP A 47 -9.49 5.01 -1.68
C ASP A 47 -10.03 3.59 -1.88
N TYR A 48 -10.94 3.16 -1.00
CA TYR A 48 -11.60 1.85 -1.06
C TYR A 48 -13.10 1.96 -1.38
N ARG A 49 -13.57 3.07 -1.95
CA ARG A 49 -15.00 3.24 -2.32
C ARG A 49 -15.47 2.24 -3.36
N LYS A 50 -14.54 1.71 -4.16
CA LYS A 50 -14.81 0.65 -5.16
C LYS A 50 -14.94 -0.74 -4.55
N GLY A 51 -14.62 -0.90 -3.27
CA GLY A 51 -14.63 -2.16 -2.54
C GLY A 51 -13.33 -2.37 -1.76
N PRO A 52 -13.38 -3.12 -0.64
CA PRO A 52 -12.20 -3.48 0.12
C PRO A 52 -11.27 -4.39 -0.69
N ALA A 53 -10.01 -4.46 -0.28
CA ALA A 53 -9.07 -5.43 -0.84
C ALA A 53 -9.54 -6.86 -0.52
N THR A 54 -9.53 -7.72 -1.53
CA THR A 54 -9.91 -9.14 -1.41
C THR A 54 -8.71 -10.06 -1.20
N GLU A 55 -7.50 -9.56 -1.38
CA GLU A 55 -6.24 -10.30 -1.28
C GLU A 55 -5.16 -9.43 -0.63
N PRO A 56 -4.18 -10.01 0.09
CA PRO A 56 -3.10 -9.26 0.72
C PRO A 56 -2.39 -8.35 -0.29
N GLN A 57 -2.32 -7.07 0.05
CA GLN A 57 -1.61 -6.08 -0.78
C GLN A 57 -0.11 -6.07 -0.47
N TRP A 58 0.34 -6.80 0.56
CA TRP A 58 1.74 -7.04 0.85
C TRP A 58 1.98 -8.54 1.09
N PRO A 59 3.08 -9.14 0.56
CA PRO A 59 4.07 -8.53 -0.33
C PRO A 59 3.47 -8.12 -1.69
N PRO A 60 4.09 -7.17 -2.40
CA PRO A 60 3.59 -6.77 -3.72
C PRO A 60 3.75 -7.92 -4.72
N PRO A 61 2.99 -7.90 -5.83
CA PRO A 61 3.15 -8.87 -6.91
C PRO A 61 4.59 -8.94 -7.39
N ALA A 62 5.07 -10.14 -7.75
CA ALA A 62 6.46 -10.35 -8.18
C ALA A 62 6.85 -9.48 -9.38
N GLU A 63 5.91 -9.20 -10.29
CA GLU A 63 6.11 -8.30 -11.42
C GLU A 63 6.40 -6.86 -10.97
N LEU A 64 5.69 -6.38 -9.94
CA LEU A 64 5.94 -5.07 -9.35
C LEU A 64 7.31 -5.05 -8.65
N ALA A 65 7.62 -6.10 -7.88
CA ALA A 65 8.91 -6.26 -7.21
C ALA A 65 10.10 -6.35 -8.17
N ALA A 66 9.92 -6.95 -9.35
CA ALA A 66 10.95 -7.01 -10.39
C ALA A 66 11.21 -5.63 -11.01
N SER A 67 10.16 -4.85 -11.25
CA SER A 67 10.26 -3.54 -11.92
C SER A 67 11.15 -2.50 -11.21
N VAL A 68 11.37 -2.63 -9.90
CA VAL A 68 12.29 -1.75 -9.15
C VAL A 68 13.74 -2.26 -9.08
N ASN A 69 13.98 -3.54 -9.38
CA ASN A 69 15.34 -4.11 -9.38
C ASN A 69 16.05 -3.95 -10.74
N GLU A 70 15.33 -3.54 -11.79
CA GLU A 70 15.86 -3.36 -13.15
C GLU A 70 16.26 -1.90 -13.45
N ASN A 71 16.23 -1.01 -12.45
CA ASN A 71 16.52 0.42 -12.57
C ASN A 71 17.71 0.83 -11.67
#